data_AF-A0A5B1LY28-F1
#
_entry.id   AF-A0A5B1LY28-F1
#
_cell.length_a   1.000
_cell.length_b   1.000
_cell.length_c   1.000
_cell.angle_alpha   90.00
_cell.angle_beta   90.00
_cell.angle_gamma   90.00
#
_symmetry.space_group_name_H-M   'P 1'
#
loop_
_entity.id
_entity.type
_entity.pdbx_description
1 polymer ?
#
loop_
_entity_poly.entity_id
_entity_poly.type
_entity_poly.pdbx_seq_one_letter_code
_entity_poly.pdbx_strand_id
1 'polypeptide(L)'
;MPVDEVIETLTGFEEIAIEKQFGNNWQDLAGDAQTMFLRALVFVLLRRDGKNDLEAKQEVMEMTLRECKDRFLDDEEEPNPDEPVTESGKDDTQPA
;
A
#
# COMPACT_ATOMS: atom_id res chain seq x y z
N MET A 1 6.82 -7.36 -4.10
CA MET A 1 6.47 -6.76 -5.41
C MET A 1 6.18 -5.29 -5.16
N PRO A 2 7.10 -4.41 -5.58
CA PRO A 2 6.94 -2.97 -5.44
C PRO A 2 5.71 -2.44 -6.17
N VAL A 3 5.23 -1.27 -5.72
CA VAL A 3 4.09 -0.57 -6.35
C VAL A 3 4.28 -0.38 -7.86
N ASP A 4 5.47 0.04 -8.27
CA ASP A 4 5.76 0.33 -9.69
C ASP A 4 5.67 -0.94 -10.55
N GLU A 5 6.13 -2.08 -10.05
CA GLU A 5 6.04 -3.37 -10.75
C GLU A 5 4.59 -3.86 -10.89
N VAL A 6 3.75 -3.60 -9.88
CA VAL A 6 2.31 -3.90 -9.98
C VAL A 6 1.67 -3.07 -11.09
N ILE A 7 2.01 -1.78 -11.17
CA ILE A 7 1.47 -0.86 -12.17
C ILE A 7 1.89 -1.30 -13.59
N GLU A 8 3.16 -1.63 -13.80
CA GLU A 8 3.68 -2.07 -15.10
C GLU A 8 3.04 -3.37 -15.60
N THR A 9 2.57 -4.20 -14.67
CA THR A 9 1.93 -5.49 -14.98
C THR A 9 0.40 -5.41 -15.02
N LEU A 10 -0.21 -4.24 -14.82
CA LEU A 10 -1.66 -4.09 -14.93
C LEU A 10 -2.14 -4.45 -16.34
N THR A 11 -3.17 -5.29 -16.39
CA THR A 11 -3.89 -5.61 -17.61
C THR A 11 -5.13 -4.73 -17.75
N GLY A 12 -5.61 -4.50 -18.97
CA GLY A 12 -6.83 -3.72 -19.19
C GLY A 12 -8.07 -4.27 -18.46
N PHE A 13 -8.14 -5.59 -18.20
CA PHE A 13 -9.22 -6.17 -17.40
C PHE A 13 -9.13 -5.80 -15.91
N GLU A 14 -7.92 -5.60 -15.39
CA GLU A 14 -7.70 -5.14 -14.02
C GLU A 14 -8.03 -3.66 -13.87
N GLU A 15 -7.65 -2.85 -14.86
CA GLU A 15 -8.04 -1.43 -14.90
C GLU A 15 -9.56 -1.25 -14.89
N ILE A 16 -10.28 -2.02 -15.73
CA ILE A 16 -11.75 -2.00 -15.76
C ILE A 16 -12.35 -2.45 -14.42
N ALA A 17 -11.73 -3.43 -13.76
CA ALA A 17 -12.21 -3.89 -12.47
C ALA A 17 -12.02 -2.84 -11.38
N ILE A 18 -10.87 -2.14 -11.38
CA ILE A 18 -10.64 -1.00 -10.49
C ILE A 18 -11.73 0.06 -10.72
N GLU A 19 -11.99 0.46 -11.95
CA GLU A 19 -13.00 1.47 -12.26
C GLU A 19 -14.39 1.06 -11.76
N LYS A 20 -14.79 -0.19 -12.01
CA LYS A 20 -16.08 -0.73 -11.54
C LYS A 20 -16.20 -0.77 -10.02
N GLN A 21 -15.11 -1.11 -9.32
CA GLN A 21 -15.15 -1.28 -7.87
C GLN A 21 -14.94 0.04 -7.12
N PHE A 22 -14.11 0.94 -7.62
CA PHE A 22 -13.72 2.17 -6.93
C PHE A 22 -14.35 3.44 -7.51
N GLY A 23 -15.05 3.33 -8.64
CA GLY A 23 -15.77 4.43 -9.28
C GLY A 23 -14.89 5.42 -10.03
N ASN A 24 -13.58 5.20 -10.06
CA ASN A 24 -12.58 6.00 -10.77
C ASN A 24 -11.54 5.07 -11.38
N ASN A 25 -10.93 5.47 -12.50
CA ASN A 25 -9.80 4.73 -13.05
C ASN A 25 -8.57 4.86 -12.12
N TRP A 26 -7.59 3.99 -12.32
CA TRP A 26 -6.42 3.96 -11.44
C TRP A 26 -5.54 5.21 -11.57
N GLN A 27 -5.50 5.85 -12.75
CA GLN A 27 -4.72 7.07 -12.96
C GLN A 27 -5.26 8.25 -12.13
N ASP A 28 -6.58 8.41 -12.10
CA ASP A 28 -7.26 9.44 -11.31
C ASP A 28 -7.03 9.20 -9.81
N LEU A 29 -7.11 7.94 -9.38
CA LEU A 29 -6.81 7.58 -7.99
C LEU A 29 -5.37 7.90 -7.61
N ALA A 30 -4.41 7.66 -8.51
CA ALA A 30 -3.00 7.97 -8.26
C ALA A 30 -2.75 9.48 -8.10
N GLY A 31 -3.47 10.32 -8.84
CA GLY A 31 -3.38 11.78 -8.75
C GLY A 31 -4.07 12.37 -7.52
N ASP A 32 -5.31 11.94 -7.25
CA ASP A 32 -6.21 12.66 -6.35
C ASP A 32 -6.47 11.93 -5.02
N ALA A 33 -6.22 10.62 -4.97
CA ALA A 33 -6.60 9.77 -3.83
C ALA A 33 -5.58 8.66 -3.55
N GLN A 34 -4.33 9.03 -3.23
CA GLN A 34 -3.21 8.11 -3.02
C GLN A 34 -3.54 6.90 -2.11
N THR A 35 -4.29 7.10 -1.04
CA THR A 35 -4.72 5.99 -0.15
C THR A 35 -5.64 5.00 -0.86
N MET A 36 -6.57 5.49 -1.70
CA MET A 36 -7.46 4.65 -2.49
C MET A 36 -6.74 4.01 -3.66
N PHE A 37 -5.74 4.69 -4.24
CA PHE A 37 -4.85 4.11 -5.22
C PHE A 37 -4.12 2.89 -4.68
N LEU A 38 -3.50 3.02 -3.50
CA LEU A 38 -2.84 1.89 -2.84
C LEU A 38 -3.81 0.72 -2.60
N ARG A 39 -5.03 1.01 -2.13
CA ARG A 39 -6.07 -0.01 -1.97
C ARG A 39 -6.50 -0.64 -3.31
N ALA A 40 -6.57 0.13 -4.38
CA ALA A 40 -6.89 -0.41 -5.71
C ALA A 40 -5.82 -1.39 -6.21
N LEU A 41 -4.55 -1.12 -5.94
CA LEU A 41 -3.45 -2.04 -6.26
C LEU A 41 -3.50 -3.31 -5.41
N VAL A 42 -3.75 -3.19 -4.10
CA VAL A 42 -3.94 -4.35 -3.21
C VAL A 42 -5.14 -5.20 -3.64
N PHE A 43 -6.21 -4.57 -4.09
CA PHE A 43 -7.37 -5.25 -4.68
C PHE A 43 -6.97 -6.09 -5.91
N VAL A 44 -6.11 -5.58 -6.78
CA VAL A 44 -5.61 -6.35 -7.94
C VAL A 44 -4.80 -7.55 -7.47
N LEU A 45 -3.89 -7.38 -6.51
CA LEU A 45 -3.12 -8.50 -5.97
C LEU A 45 -4.02 -9.60 -5.41
N LEU A 46 -5.05 -9.22 -4.63
CA LEU A 46 -6.03 -10.17 -4.10
C LEU A 46 -6.81 -10.92 -5.18
N ARG A 47 -7.10 -10.27 -6.32
CA ARG A 47 -7.73 -10.93 -7.46
C ARG A 47 -6.80 -11.90 -8.15
N ARG A 48 -5.51 -11.55 -8.28
CA ARG A 48 -4.47 -12.45 -8.80
C ARG A 48 -4.31 -13.68 -7.91
N ASP A 49 -4.50 -13.53 -6.61
CA ASP A 49 -4.55 -14.62 -5.63
C ASP A 49 -5.85 -15.46 -5.68
N GLY A 50 -6.75 -15.16 -6.62
CA GLY A 50 -7.95 -15.94 -6.91
C GLY A 50 -9.23 -15.45 -6.23
N LYS A 51 -9.20 -14.33 -5.51
CA LYS A 51 -10.43 -13.76 -4.94
C LYS A 51 -11.29 -13.12 -6.02
N ASN A 52 -12.61 -13.20 -5.86
CA ASN A 52 -13.51 -12.46 -6.72
C ASN A 52 -13.53 -10.96 -6.35
N ASP A 53 -14.07 -10.13 -7.25
CA ASP A 53 -14.06 -8.67 -7.08
C ASP A 53 -14.72 -8.19 -5.77
N LEU A 54 -15.81 -8.84 -5.33
CA LEU A 54 -16.52 -8.44 -4.11
C LEU A 54 -15.69 -8.76 -2.87
N GLU A 55 -15.15 -9.98 -2.80
CA GLU A 55 -14.30 -10.44 -1.69
C GLU A 55 -13.02 -9.60 -1.60
N ALA A 56 -12.34 -9.38 -2.73
CA ALA A 56 -11.12 -8.60 -2.79
C ALA A 56 -11.35 -7.15 -2.34
N LYS A 57 -12.45 -6.53 -2.79
CA LYS A 57 -12.79 -5.15 -2.40
C LYS A 57 -13.12 -5.08 -0.92
N GLN A 58 -13.92 -6.01 -0.40
CA GLN A 58 -14.27 -6.01 1.01
C GLN A 58 -13.02 -6.13 1.88
N GLU A 59 -12.15 -7.10 1.59
CA GLU A 59 -10.93 -7.31 2.37
C GLU A 59 -10.03 -6.07 2.39
N VAL A 60 -9.74 -5.47 1.23
CA VAL A 60 -8.85 -4.30 1.20
C VAL A 60 -9.43 -3.07 1.91
N MET A 61 -10.76 -2.97 1.98
CA MET A 61 -11.42 -1.89 2.72
C MET A 61 -11.41 -2.13 4.23
N GLU A 62 -11.29 -3.39 4.67
CA GLU A 62 -11.11 -3.77 6.07
C GLU A 62 -9.64 -3.66 6.53
N MET A 63 -8.69 -3.68 5.60
CA MET A 63 -7.27 -3.49 5.88
C MET A 63 -6.94 -2.05 6.34
N THR A 64 -6.05 -1.99 7.33
CA THR A 64 -5.37 -0.75 7.72
C THR A 64 -4.42 -0.29 6.62
N LEU A 65 -4.09 1.00 6.62
CA LEU A 65 -3.12 1.56 5.67
C LEU A 65 -1.75 0.90 5.80
N ARG A 66 -1.35 0.48 7.01
CA ARG A 66 -0.09 -0.23 7.23
C ARG A 66 -0.09 -1.58 6.51
N GLU A 67 -1.12 -2.39 6.72
CA GLU A 67 -1.24 -3.70 6.07
C GLU A 67 -1.26 -3.57 4.54
N CYS A 68 -1.87 -2.50 3.99
CA CYS A 68 -1.80 -2.23 2.57
C CYS A 68 -0.36 -1.93 2.10
N LYS A 69 0.41 -1.15 2.86
CA LYS A 69 1.80 -0.81 2.52
C LYS A 69 2.73 -2.01 2.64
N ASP A 70 2.56 -2.80 3.68
CA ASP A 70 3.39 -3.97 3.97
C ASP A 70 3.38 -4.99 2.80
N ARG A 71 2.30 -5.02 1.99
CA ARG A 71 2.24 -5.86 0.78
C ARG A 71 3.16 -5.43 -0.37
N PHE A 72 3.68 -4.21 -0.33
CA PHE A 72 4.60 -3.67 -1.34
C PHE A 72 6.02 -3.42 -0.82
N LEU A 73 6.27 -3.73 0.45
CA LEU A 73 7.64 -3.81 0.95
C LEU A 73 8.25 -5.09 0.37
N ASP A 74 9.38 -4.97 -0.32
CA ASP A 74 10.16 -6.15 -0.67
C ASP A 74 10.78 -6.72 0.62
N ASP A 75 10.89 -8.05 0.70
CA ASP A 75 11.43 -8.79 1.87
C ASP A 75 12.92 -8.47 2.19
N GLU A 76 13.51 -7.44 1.59
CA GLU A 76 14.87 -6.97 1.85
C GLU A 76 14.86 -5.58 2.54
N GLU A 77 14.33 -5.50 3.76
CA GLU A 77 14.83 -4.50 4.71
C GLU A 77 16.26 -4.91 5.12
N GLU A 78 17.27 -4.62 4.28
CA GLU A 78 18.60 -4.41 4.85
C GLU A 78 18.51 -3.20 5.78
N PRO A 79 18.79 -3.33 7.09
CA PRO A 79 18.76 -2.20 8.01
C PRO A 79 19.75 -1.15 7.50
N ASN A 80 19.25 0.04 7.16
CA ASN A 80 20.07 1.16 6.74
C ASN A 80 21.01 1.55 7.91
N PRO A 81 22.34 1.30 7.82
CA PRO A 81 23.26 1.50 8.93
C PRO A 81 23.53 2.99 9.23
N ASP A 82 22.99 3.91 8.43
CA ASP A 82 23.24 5.35 8.53
C ASP A 82 22.12 6.14 9.23
N GLU A 83 21.06 5.50 9.73
CA GLU A 83 20.16 6.20 10.67
C GLU A 83 20.80 6.26 12.06
N PRO A 84 21.19 7.44 12.57
CA PRO A 84 21.61 7.54 13.95
C PRO A 84 20.40 7.21 14.82
N VAL A 85 20.53 6.14 15.61
CA VAL A 85 19.64 5.87 16.75
C VAL A 85 19.76 7.08 17.67
N THR A 86 18.87 8.05 17.49
CA THR A 86 18.73 9.15 18.43
C THR A 86 17.98 8.60 19.63
N GLU A 87 18.74 7.97 20.52
CA GLU A 87 18.34 7.72 21.89
C GLU A 87 18.10 9.10 22.55
N SER A 88 16.92 9.66 22.33
CA SER A 88 16.44 10.84 23.06
C SER A 88 16.09 10.40 24.48
N GLY A 89 17.12 10.09 25.26
CA GLY A 89 17.05 9.99 26.71
C GLY A 89 16.67 11.36 27.26
N LYS A 90 15.41 11.49 27.70
CA LYS A 90 15.01 12.50 28.67
C LYS A 90 15.79 12.25 29.96
N ASP A 91 16.82 13.04 30.21
CA ASP A 91 17.35 13.22 31.56
C ASP A 91 16.97 14.62 32.05
N ASP A 92 15.78 14.67 32.66
CA ASP A 92 15.39 15.72 33.60
C ASP A 92 16.33 15.63 34.81
N THR A 93 17.39 16.43 34.87
CA THR A 93 17.98 16.87 36.16
C THR A 93 18.81 18.14 35.96
N GLN A 94 18.30 19.28 36.44
CA GLN A 94 19.11 20.48 36.69
C GLN A 94 19.20 20.68 38.22
N PRO A 95 20.40 20.67 38.83
CA PRO A 95 20.52 20.87 40.27
C PRO A 95 20.57 22.36 40.64
N ALA A 96 19.88 22.66 41.75
CA ALA A 96 19.98 23.74 42.74
C ALA A 96 20.58 25.10 42.34
#